data_AF-A0A0D5ZIN0-F1
#
_entry.id   AF-A0A0D5ZIN0-F1
#
_cell.length_a   1.000
_cell.length_b   1.000
_cell.length_c   1.000
_cell.angle_alpha   90.00
_cell.angle_beta   90.00
_cell.angle_gamma   90.00
#
_symmetry.space_group_name_H-M   'P 1'
#
loop_
_entity.id
_entity.type
_entity.pdbx_description
1 polymer ?
#
loop_
_entity_poly.entity_id
_entity_poly.type
_entity_poly.pdbx_seq_one_letter_code
_entity_poly.pdbx_strand_id
1 'polypeptide(L)'
;MKISVVYFRNQQEVMSDVESYFVASRNPFYLGLIMKPSAGAWEILKSSSETNIRVDGGEILQFDIAYKIEVGENTIFFVKPAEGNEVPAEKLFLKS
;
A
#
# COMPACT_ATOMS: atom_id res chain seq x y z
N MET A 1 -0.27 -13.29 6.21
CA MET A 1 -0.03 -12.50 4.99
C MET A 1 0.91 -11.35 5.34
N LYS A 2 2.10 -11.34 4.74
CA LYS A 2 3.06 -10.24 4.77
C LYS A 2 2.75 -9.30 3.62
N ILE A 3 2.69 -8.00 3.89
CA ILE A 3 2.49 -6.96 2.87
C ILE A 3 3.71 -6.04 2.93
N SER A 4 4.23 -5.68 1.75
CA SER A 4 5.25 -4.64 1.63
C SER A 4 4.85 -3.66 0.54
N VAL A 5 5.13 -2.38 0.75
CA VAL A 5 5.02 -1.36 -0.28
C VAL A 5 6.34 -1.31 -1.05
N VAL A 6 6.23 -1.34 -2.38
CA VAL A 6 7.35 -1.26 -3.32
C VAL A 6 7.38 0.14 -3.92
N TYR A 7 8.56 0.75 -3.93
CA TYR A 7 8.79 2.05 -4.57
C TYR A 7 10.20 2.11 -5.15
N PHE A 8 10.46 3.05 -6.05
CA PHE A 8 11.76 3.18 -6.70
C PHE A 8 12.51 4.40 -6.15
N ARG A 9 13.76 4.19 -5.73
CA ARG A 9 14.68 5.25 -5.31
C ARG A 9 15.99 5.08 -6.05
N ASN A 10 16.44 6.12 -6.77
CA ASN A 10 17.65 6.07 -7.60
C ASN A 10 17.67 4.87 -8.57
N GLN A 11 16.52 4.60 -9.22
CA GLN A 11 16.31 3.45 -10.13
C GLN A 11 16.45 2.06 -9.48
N GLN A 12 16.58 1.98 -8.15
CA GLN A 12 16.55 0.72 -7.41
C GLN A 12 15.18 0.49 -6.82
N GLU A 13 14.69 -0.74 -6.91
CA GLU A 13 13.51 -1.21 -6.19
C GLU A 13 13.83 -1.22 -4.69
N VAL A 14 12.97 -0.57 -3.90
CA VAL A 14 13.05 -0.55 -2.45
C VAL A 14 11.70 -1.02 -1.90
N MET A 15 11.76 -1.82 -0.84
CA MET A 15 10.59 -2.29 -0.12
C MET A 15 10.53 -1.62 1.25
N SER A 16 9.35 -1.15 1.63
CA SER A 16 9.02 -0.81 3.01
C SER A 16 8.00 -1.82 3.51
N ASP A 17 8.28 -2.44 4.64
CA ASP A 17 7.33 -3.35 5.28
C ASP A 17 6.11 -2.57 5.79
N VAL A 18 4.93 -3.20 5.68
CA VAL A 18 3.69 -2.71 6.27
C VAL A 18 3.56 -3.33 7.66
N GLU A 19 3.44 -2.50 8.69
CA GLU A 19 3.35 -2.96 10.08
C GLU A 19 2.03 -3.67 10.34
N SER A 20 0.94 -3.12 9.79
CA SER A 20 -0.40 -3.68 9.89
C SER A 20 -1.27 -3.20 8.74
N TYR A 21 -2.34 -3.93 8.44
CA TYR A 21 -3.32 -3.53 7.44
C TYR A 21 -4.73 -3.93 7.89
N PHE A 22 -5.73 -3.27 7.33
CA PHE A 22 -7.13 -3.59 7.58
C PHE A 22 -7.99 -3.22 6.37
N VAL A 23 -9.09 -3.95 6.17
CA VAL A 23 -10.08 -3.58 5.14
C VAL A 23 -10.92 -2.43 5.70
N ALA A 24 -10.71 -1.23 5.16
CA ALA A 24 -11.41 -0.02 5.58
C ALA A 24 -12.85 0.04 5.03
N SER A 25 -13.07 -0.51 3.83
CA SER A 25 -14.39 -0.67 3.22
C SER A 25 -14.39 -1.82 2.23
N ARG A 26 -15.54 -2.49 2.06
CA ARG A 26 -15.71 -3.58 1.10
C ARG A 26 -16.39 -3.15 -0.20
N ASN A 27 -17.17 -2.06 -0.17
CA ASN A 27 -17.82 -1.53 -1.36
C ASN A 27 -18.08 -0.01 -1.20
N PRO A 28 -17.34 0.86 -1.91
CA PRO A 28 -16.14 0.55 -2.70
C PRO A 28 -15.02 -0.04 -1.84
N PHE A 29 -14.17 -0.90 -2.40
CA PHE A 29 -13.09 -1.54 -1.66
C PHE A 29 -11.96 -0.56 -1.33
N TYR A 30 -11.59 -0.50 -0.05
CA TYR A 30 -10.47 0.27 0.46
C TYR A 30 -9.68 -0.54 1.48
N LEU A 31 -8.35 -0.47 1.37
CA LEU A 31 -7.40 -1.08 2.28
C LEU A 31 -6.67 0.04 3.04
N GLY A 32 -6.65 -0.03 4.37
CA GLY A 32 -5.80 0.80 5.21
C GLY A 32 -4.47 0.10 5.44
N LEU A 33 -3.36 0.77 5.13
CA LEU A 33 -1.99 0.30 5.38
C LEU A 33 -1.37 1.17 6.46
N ILE A 34 -0.96 0.56 7.57
CA ILE A 34 -0.23 1.23 8.65
C ILE A 34 1.25 0.97 8.45
N MET A 35 2.01 2.05 8.28
CA MET A 35 3.43 2.00 8.00
C MET A 35 4.19 2.99 8.87
N LYS A 36 5.44 2.63 9.17
CA LYS A 36 6.46 3.56 9.70
C LYS A 36 7.52 3.82 8.63
N PRO A 37 7.20 4.62 7.60
CA PRO A 37 8.12 4.83 6.48
C PRO A 37 9.38 5.53 6.96
N SER A 38 10.54 5.09 6.47
CA SER A 38 11.78 5.87 6.62
C SER A 38 11.59 7.27 6.01
N ALA A 39 12.36 8.26 6.47
CA ALA A 39 12.24 9.64 5.97
C ALA A 39 12.26 9.72 4.42
N GLY A 40 13.12 8.94 3.76
CA GLY A 40 13.16 8.88 2.30
C GLY A 40 11.95 8.20 1.65
N ALA A 41 11.40 7.14 2.27
CA ALA A 41 10.19 6.47 1.79
C ALA A 41 8.97 7.39 1.91
N TRP A 42 8.88 8.12 3.03
CA TRP A 42 7.78 9.02 3.31
C TRP A 42 7.70 10.16 2.28
N GLU A 43 8.83 10.80 1.95
CA GLU A 43 8.87 11.85 0.93
C GLU A 43 8.34 11.40 -0.45
N ILE A 44 8.60 10.14 -0.80
CA ILE A 44 8.14 9.54 -2.06
C ILE A 44 6.64 9.21 -1.96
N LEU A 45 6.23 8.51 -0.90
CA LEU A 45 4.85 8.04 -0.75
C LEU A 45 3.86 9.19 -0.48
N LYS A 46 4.28 10.25 0.21
CA LYS A 46 3.42 11.42 0.49
C LYS A 46 3.10 12.21 -0.78
N SER A 47 3.99 12.24 -1.76
CA SER A 47 3.82 12.97 -3.02
C SER A 47 3.19 12.12 -4.12
N SER A 48 3.23 10.79 -3.99
CA SER A 48 2.64 9.88 -4.97
C SER A 48 1.10 9.81 -4.90
N SER A 49 0.45 9.69 -6.05
CA SER A 49 -0.98 9.33 -6.17
C SER A 49 -1.20 7.82 -6.18
N GLU A 50 -0.13 7.03 -6.35
CA GLU A 50 -0.19 5.58 -6.54
C GLU A 50 0.89 4.87 -5.71
N THR A 51 0.69 3.59 -5.47
CA THR A 51 1.66 2.74 -4.78
C THR A 51 1.61 1.32 -5.30
N ASN A 52 2.72 0.62 -5.17
CA ASN A 52 2.83 -0.78 -5.54
C ASN A 52 2.89 -1.63 -4.27
N ILE A 53 2.11 -2.71 -4.22
CA ILE A 53 2.00 -3.57 -3.06
C ILE A 53 2.39 -4.98 -3.46
N ARG A 54 3.32 -5.58 -2.72
CA ARG A 54 3.68 -7.00 -2.83
C ARG A 54 3.09 -7.78 -1.66
N VAL A 55 2.40 -8.87 -1.97
CA VAL A 55 1.75 -9.75 -0.99
C VAL A 55 2.49 -11.08 -0.92
N ASP A 56 2.93 -11.47 0.28
CA ASP A 56 3.63 -12.73 0.55
C ASP A 56 4.81 -13.02 -0.40
N GLY A 57 5.49 -11.96 -0.88
CA GLY A 57 6.59 -12.08 -1.84
C GLY A 57 6.19 -12.41 -3.28
N GLY A 58 4.90 -12.48 -3.56
CA GLY A 58 4.34 -12.77 -4.89
C GLY A 58 4.30 -11.56 -5.83
N GLU A 59 3.22 -11.49 -6.60
CA GLU A 59 3.03 -10.43 -7.60
C GLU A 59 2.94 -9.03 -6.98
N ILE A 60 3.40 -8.04 -7.74
CA ILE A 60 3.22 -6.63 -7.41
C ILE A 60 1.89 -6.18 -7.99
N LEU A 61 1.06 -5.60 -7.14
CA LEU A 61 -0.24 -5.04 -7.50
C LEU A 61 -0.21 -3.52 -7.34
N GLN A 62 -0.76 -2.79 -8.31
CA GLN A 62 -0.79 -1.34 -8.28
C GLN A 62 -2.06 -0.84 -7.58
N PHE A 63 -1.94 0.17 -6.75
CA PHE A 63 -3.04 0.76 -6.01
C PHE A 63 -2.99 2.28 -6.10
N ASP A 64 -4.15 2.92 -6.19
CA ASP A 64 -4.28 4.36 -6.02
C ASP A 64 -4.30 4.68 -4.53
N ILE A 65 -3.59 5.73 -4.13
CA ILE A 65 -3.67 6.27 -2.78
C ILE A 65 -4.79 7.31 -2.74
N ALA A 66 -5.91 6.95 -2.11
CA ALA A 66 -7.06 7.84 -1.98
C ALA A 66 -6.92 8.84 -0.82
N TYR A 67 -6.30 8.41 0.29
CA TYR A 67 -6.15 9.27 1.46
C TYR A 67 -4.94 8.87 2.31
N LYS A 68 -4.42 9.81 3.10
CA LYS A 68 -3.23 9.65 3.94
C LYS A 68 -3.50 10.32 5.29
N ILE A 69 -3.19 9.63 6.39
CA ILE A 69 -3.27 10.17 7.76
C ILE A 69 -1.91 10.02 8.42
N GLU A 70 -1.35 11.12 8.91
CA GLU A 70 -0.13 11.11 9.72
C GLU A 70 -0.50 10.95 11.20
N VAL A 71 0.14 9.98 11.88
CA VAL A 71 -0.11 9.66 13.29
C VAL A 71 1.23 9.48 13.99
N GLY A 72 1.80 10.59 14.46
CA GLY A 72 3.12 10.59 15.09
C GLY A 72 4.19 10.10 14.11
N GLU A 73 4.84 8.98 14.43
CA GLU A 73 5.86 8.35 13.58
C GLU A 73 5.27 7.43 12.49
N ASN A 74 3.97 7.17 12.54
CA ASN A 74 3.27 6.27 11.62
C ASN A 74 2.48 7.06 10.58
N THR A 75 2.19 6.42 9.46
CA THR A 75 1.28 6.92 8.44
C THR A 75 0.29 5.82 8.06
N ILE A 76 -0.99 6.18 7.97
CA ILE A 76 -2.04 5.31 7.46
C ILE A 76 -2.35 5.72 6.02
N PHE A 77 -2.07 4.83 5.08
CA PHE A 77 -2.44 5.01 3.67
C PHE A 77 -3.74 4.27 3.38
N PHE A 78 -4.75 4.98 2.89
CA PHE A 78 -5.96 4.38 2.35
C PHE A 78 -5.80 4.21 0.85
N VAL A 79 -5.77 2.96 0.43
CA VAL A 79 -5.51 2.60 -0.95
C VAL A 79 -6.69 1.84 -1.55
N LYS A 80 -6.90 2.02 -2.84
CA LYS A 80 -7.87 1.25 -3.64
C LYS A 80 -7.16 0.65 -4.85
N PRO A 81 -7.61 -0.49 -5.39
CA PRO A 81 -7.03 -1.07 -6.59
C PRO A 81 -7.05 -0.04 -7.72
N ALA A 82 -5.93 0.12 -8.41
CA ALA A 82 -5.88 0.93 -9.62
C ALA A 82 -6.82 0.32 -10.69
N GLU A 83 -7.37 1.17 -11.56
CA GLU A 83 -8.21 0.70 -12.67
C GLU A 83 -7.40 -0.23 -13.59
N GLY A 84 -7.98 -1.36 -13.99
CA GLY A 84 -7.33 -2.33 -14.88
C GLY A 84 -6.51 -3.43 -14.18
N ASN A 85 -6.47 -3.48 -12.84
CA ASN A 85 -5.90 -4.63 -12.13
C ASN A 85 -6.66 -5.93 -12.48
N GLU A 86 -5.97 -6.89 -13.08
CA GLU A 86 -6.53 -8.21 -13.43
C GLU A 86 -6.81 -9.08 -12.20
N VAL A 87 -6.07 -8.85 -11.10
CA VAL A 87 -6.24 -9.56 -9.83
C VAL A 87 -7.20 -8.78 -8.93
N PRO A 88 -8.36 -9.35 -8.55
CA PRO A 88 -9.26 -8.69 -7.62
C PRO A 88 -8.60 -8.65 -6.24
N ALA A 89 -8.07 -7.50 -5.83
CA ALA A 89 -7.45 -7.31 -4.52
C ALA A 89 -8.39 -7.76 -3.38
N GLU A 90 -9.69 -7.54 -3.55
CA GLU A 90 -10.75 -8.07 -2.68
C GLU A 90 -10.58 -9.57 -2.37
N LYS A 91 -10.23 -10.40 -3.36
CA LYS A 91 -10.04 -11.85 -3.17
C LYS A 91 -8.80 -12.20 -2.35
N LEU A 92 -7.80 -11.30 -2.30
CA LEU A 92 -6.56 -11.49 -1.54
C LEU A 92 -6.74 -11.05 -0.09
N PHE A 93 -7.41 -9.92 0.14
CA PHE A 93 -7.52 -9.29 1.47
C PHE A 93 -8.80 -9.63 2.24
N LEU A 94 -9.83 -10.23 1.62
CA LEU A 94 -11.08 -10.62 2.30
C LEU A 94 -11.12 -12.10 2.73
N LYS A 95 -10.08 -12.89 2.42
CA LYS A 95 -10.01 -14.33 2.76
C LYS A 95 -9.43 -14.61 4.15
N SER A 96 -8.98 -13.59 4.86
CA SER A 96 -8.44 -13.68 6.23
C SER A 96 -9.52 -13.50 7.30
#